data_AF-B1VMR2-F1
#
_entry.id   AF-B1VMR2-F1
#
_cell.length_a   1.000
_cell.length_b   1.000
_cell.length_c   1.000
_cell.angle_alpha   90.00
_cell.angle_beta   90.00
_cell.angle_gamma   90.00
#
_symmetry.space_group_name_H-M   'P 1'
#
loop_
_entity.id
_entity.type
_entity.pdbx_description
1 polymer ?
#
loop_
_entity_poly.entity_id
_entity_poly.type
_entity_poly.pdbx_seq_one_letter_code
_entity_poly.pdbx_strand_id
1 'polypeptide(L)'
;MSDRPVGDMAGERPDGWAETVVAGLEAARAAERALGEALRPGMSLKEEKAQRRAEAVRAAAMGLGAEGCAAAAGISERLLASWRAEDPVFDAALSAARSLAHVHDVVPDVTANPAVLRMALDAILDGVPFVAVGALVGAKRDAFYRLRRGNPRLGALFGAAQNARRRTTSPGRKKKAELKGYRLVRLDSPAVRRSDPVR
;
A
#
# COMPACT_ATOMS: atom_id res chain seq x y z
N MET A 1 51.31 -14.13 -8.09
CA MET A 1 51.09 -12.96 -8.96
C MET A 1 49.89 -13.22 -9.86
N SER A 2 48.72 -12.72 -9.47
CA SER A 2 47.68 -12.28 -10.40
C SER A 2 46.71 -11.42 -9.61
N ASP A 3 46.65 -10.20 -10.10
CA ASP A 3 45.96 -9.03 -9.62
C ASP A 3 44.46 -9.13 -9.95
N ARG A 4 43.61 -8.86 -8.98
CA ARG A 4 42.33 -8.16 -9.22
C ARG A 4 42.04 -7.33 -7.98
N PRO A 5 42.14 -5.99 -8.05
CA PRO A 5 41.60 -5.15 -7.01
C PRO A 5 40.08 -5.27 -7.10
N VAL A 6 39.47 -5.72 -6.01
CA VAL A 6 38.02 -5.58 -5.82
C VAL A 6 37.77 -4.08 -5.81
N GLY A 7 37.28 -3.58 -6.94
CA GLY A 7 36.93 -2.19 -7.13
C GLY A 7 35.98 -1.76 -6.03
N ASP A 8 36.51 -0.92 -5.16
CA ASP A 8 35.87 0.21 -4.50
C ASP A 8 34.34 0.33 -4.72
N MET A 9 33.55 -0.41 -3.95
CA MET A 9 32.11 -0.18 -3.77
C MET A 9 31.86 0.92 -2.71
N ALA A 10 32.85 1.78 -2.43
CA ALA A 10 32.71 2.93 -1.55
C ALA A 10 32.33 4.17 -2.37
N GLY A 11 31.05 4.30 -2.74
CA GLY A 11 30.63 5.53 -3.44
C GLY A 11 29.14 5.69 -3.74
N GLU A 12 28.34 4.62 -3.69
CA GLU A 12 26.91 4.78 -3.91
C GLU A 12 26.28 5.41 -2.66
N ARG A 13 25.92 6.70 -2.74
CA ARG A 13 25.15 7.36 -1.69
C ARG A 13 23.90 6.50 -1.43
N PRO A 14 23.63 6.10 -0.17
CA PRO A 14 22.51 5.22 0.16
C PRO A 14 21.17 5.68 -0.45
N ASP A 15 21.03 6.99 -0.65
CA ASP A 15 19.85 7.61 -1.25
C ASP A 15 19.61 7.21 -2.71
N GLY A 16 20.64 7.19 -3.57
CA GLY A 16 20.48 6.87 -4.99
C GLY A 16 20.14 5.40 -5.22
N TRP A 17 20.79 4.52 -4.45
CA TRP A 17 20.45 3.10 -4.40
C TRP A 17 19.01 2.89 -3.92
N ALA A 18 18.61 3.55 -2.82
CA ALA A 18 17.28 3.43 -2.26
C ALA A 18 16.18 3.93 -3.21
N GLU A 19 16.42 5.04 -3.92
CA GLU A 19 15.51 5.53 -4.95
C GLU A 19 15.34 4.52 -6.09
N THR A 20 16.44 3.89 -6.53
CA THR A 20 16.39 2.84 -7.58
C THR A 20 15.60 1.62 -7.13
N VAL A 21 15.81 1.15 -5.90
CA VAL A 21 15.06 0.01 -5.32
C VAL A 21 13.57 0.34 -5.25
N VAL A 22 13.21 1.51 -4.72
CA VAL A 22 11.82 1.93 -4.58
C VAL A 22 11.15 2.10 -5.95
N ALA A 23 11.84 2.68 -6.94
CA ALA A 23 11.34 2.79 -8.30
C ALA A 23 11.08 1.40 -8.93
N GLY A 24 11.97 0.43 -8.67
CA GLY A 24 11.76 -0.97 -9.07
C GLY A 24 10.52 -1.60 -8.42
N LEU A 25 10.27 -1.31 -7.14
CA LEU A 25 9.05 -1.76 -6.45
C LEU A 25 7.79 -1.13 -7.07
N GLU A 26 7.80 0.18 -7.34
CA GLU A 26 6.68 0.85 -8.00
C GLU A 26 6.42 0.30 -9.41
N ALA A 27 7.47 0.03 -10.18
CA ALA A 27 7.38 -0.59 -11.50
C ALA A 27 6.79 -2.00 -11.44
N ALA A 28 7.22 -2.83 -10.47
CA ALA A 28 6.64 -4.15 -10.25
C ALA A 28 5.15 -4.07 -9.88
N ARG A 29 4.75 -3.11 -9.04
CA ARG A 29 3.34 -2.88 -8.69
C ARG A 29 2.53 -2.38 -9.90
N ALA A 30 3.14 -1.57 -10.77
CA ALA A 30 2.50 -1.12 -12.01
C ALA A 30 2.29 -2.29 -12.98
N ALA A 31 3.27 -3.19 -13.11
CA ALA A 31 3.13 -4.41 -13.90
C ALA A 31 2.00 -5.30 -13.37
N GLU A 32 1.94 -5.53 -12.04
CA GLU A 32 0.87 -6.33 -11.43
C GLU A 32 -0.53 -5.73 -11.69
N ARG A 33 -0.66 -4.40 -11.59
CA ARG A 33 -1.92 -3.71 -11.93
C ARG A 33 -2.28 -3.90 -13.40
N ALA A 34 -1.31 -3.77 -14.31
CA ALA A 34 -1.55 -3.95 -15.74
C ALA A 34 -1.97 -5.39 -16.08
N LEU A 35 -1.39 -6.40 -15.40
CA LEU A 35 -1.83 -7.79 -15.50
C LEU A 35 -3.27 -7.97 -15.01
N GLY A 36 -3.59 -7.40 -13.84
CA GLY A 36 -4.95 -7.40 -13.31
C GLY A 36 -5.96 -6.72 -14.23
N GLU A 37 -5.60 -5.58 -14.85
CA GLU A 37 -6.43 -4.88 -15.83
C GLU A 37 -6.65 -5.68 -17.12
N ALA A 38 -5.61 -6.35 -17.62
CA ALA A 38 -5.70 -7.22 -18.79
C ALA A 38 -6.66 -8.41 -18.54
N LEU A 39 -6.69 -8.93 -17.32
CA LEU A 39 -7.55 -10.04 -16.92
C LEU A 39 -8.94 -9.59 -16.40
N ARG A 40 -9.12 -8.31 -16.06
CA ARG A 40 -10.34 -7.76 -15.46
C ARG A 40 -11.64 -8.08 -16.22
N PRO A 41 -11.67 -8.14 -17.57
CA PRO A 41 -12.88 -8.54 -18.29
C PRO A 41 -13.33 -9.99 -18.00
N GLY A 42 -12.45 -10.86 -17.51
CA GLY A 42 -12.74 -12.27 -17.23
C GLY A 42 -12.52 -12.71 -15.78
N MET A 43 -11.85 -11.92 -14.94
CA MET A 43 -11.56 -12.29 -13.56
C MET A 43 -12.83 -12.26 -12.70
N SER A 44 -13.14 -13.39 -12.08
CA SER A 44 -14.29 -13.51 -11.19
C SER A 44 -13.99 -12.93 -9.79
N LEU A 45 -15.02 -12.44 -9.10
CA LEU A 45 -14.91 -12.03 -7.70
C LEU A 45 -14.40 -13.16 -6.79
N LYS A 46 -14.66 -14.42 -7.17
CA LYS A 46 -14.17 -15.60 -6.45
C LYS A 46 -12.64 -15.68 -6.48
N GLU A 47 -12.04 -15.45 -7.64
CA GLU A 47 -10.58 -15.47 -7.82
C GLU A 47 -9.93 -14.30 -7.09
N GLU A 48 -10.52 -13.10 -7.16
CA GLU A 48 -10.00 -11.94 -6.43
C GLU A 48 -10.02 -12.19 -4.92
N LYS A 49 -11.14 -12.74 -4.40
CA LYS A 49 -11.26 -13.10 -2.99
C LYS A 49 -10.24 -14.19 -2.60
N ALA A 50 -10.01 -15.19 -3.45
CA ALA A 50 -9.04 -16.24 -3.22
C ALA A 50 -7.61 -15.68 -3.12
N GLN A 51 -7.22 -14.78 -4.04
CA GLN A 51 -5.90 -14.13 -4.00
C GLN A 51 -5.71 -13.32 -2.72
N ARG A 52 -6.67 -12.48 -2.36
CA ARG A 52 -6.60 -11.66 -1.13
C ARG A 52 -6.51 -12.52 0.13
N ARG A 53 -7.23 -13.65 0.17
CA ARG A 53 -7.12 -14.63 1.28
C ARG A 53 -5.74 -15.28 1.34
N ALA A 54 -5.16 -15.63 0.20
CA ALA A 54 -3.81 -16.18 0.13
C ALA A 54 -2.77 -15.18 0.69
N GLU A 55 -2.88 -13.90 0.35
CA GLU A 55 -2.00 -12.86 0.90
C GLU A 55 -2.16 -12.70 2.41
N ALA A 56 -3.39 -12.75 2.94
CA ALA A 56 -3.63 -12.73 4.40
C ALA A 56 -2.98 -13.93 5.11
N VAL A 57 -3.10 -15.13 4.55
CA VAL A 57 -2.50 -16.36 5.11
C VAL A 57 -0.98 -16.30 5.06
N ARG A 58 -0.41 -15.82 3.94
CA ARG A 58 1.04 -15.61 3.81
C ARG A 58 1.55 -14.61 4.85
N ALA A 59 0.84 -13.50 5.07
CA ALA A 59 1.18 -12.52 6.09
C ALA A 59 1.16 -13.12 7.51
N ALA A 60 0.14 -13.93 7.83
CA ALA A 60 0.06 -14.66 9.08
C ALA A 60 1.24 -15.62 9.29
N ALA A 61 1.67 -16.33 8.24
CA ALA A 61 2.85 -17.21 8.28
C ALA A 61 4.16 -16.45 8.52
N MET A 62 4.20 -15.14 8.26
CA MET A 62 5.32 -14.26 8.59
C MET A 62 5.22 -13.66 10.00
N GLY A 63 4.31 -14.16 10.84
CA GLY A 63 4.11 -13.72 12.22
C GLY A 63 3.28 -12.44 12.38
N LEU A 64 2.63 -11.97 11.31
CA LEU A 64 1.90 -10.69 11.35
C LEU A 64 0.58 -10.78 12.10
N GLY A 65 0.24 -9.67 12.77
CA GLY A 65 -1.02 -9.45 13.46
C GLY A 65 -2.21 -9.31 12.49
N ALA A 66 -3.41 -9.10 13.03
CA ALA A 66 -4.63 -9.00 12.21
C ALA A 66 -4.58 -7.80 11.26
N GLU A 67 -4.10 -6.66 11.76
CA GLU A 67 -3.87 -5.44 10.99
C GLU A 67 -2.89 -5.68 9.81
N GLY A 68 -1.75 -6.33 10.07
CA GLY A 68 -0.77 -6.67 9.03
C GLY A 68 -1.31 -7.66 7.99
N CYS A 69 -2.10 -8.64 8.40
CA CYS A 69 -2.77 -9.57 7.48
C CYS A 69 -3.80 -8.86 6.59
N ALA A 70 -4.59 -7.94 7.16
CA ALA A 70 -5.58 -7.17 6.41
C ALA A 70 -4.89 -6.23 5.41
N ALA A 71 -3.82 -5.56 5.82
CA ALA A 71 -3.02 -4.70 4.95
C ALA A 71 -2.39 -5.48 3.79
N ALA A 72 -1.81 -6.66 4.04
CA ALA A 72 -1.26 -7.53 2.99
C ALA A 72 -2.31 -7.93 1.96
N ALA A 73 -3.53 -8.22 2.41
CA ALA A 73 -4.66 -8.57 1.56
C ALA A 73 -5.35 -7.36 0.89
N GLY A 74 -4.89 -6.14 1.16
CA GLY A 74 -5.48 -4.90 0.64
C GLY A 74 -6.94 -4.71 1.06
N ILE A 75 -7.31 -5.16 2.26
CA ILE A 75 -8.67 -5.06 2.82
C ILE A 75 -8.65 -4.41 4.21
N SER A 76 -9.82 -4.04 4.72
CA SER A 76 -9.94 -3.57 6.10
C SER A 76 -9.89 -4.73 7.11
N GLU A 77 -9.44 -4.45 8.34
CA GLU A 77 -9.48 -5.43 9.44
C GLU A 77 -10.89 -5.95 9.71
N ARG A 78 -11.90 -5.06 9.59
CA ARG A 78 -13.31 -5.44 9.72
C ARG A 78 -13.73 -6.46 8.66
N LEU A 79 -13.29 -6.28 7.42
CA LEU A 79 -13.59 -7.23 6.35
C LEU A 79 -12.86 -8.56 6.57
N LEU A 80 -11.60 -8.52 7.03
CA LEU A 80 -10.88 -9.73 7.42
C LEU A 80 -11.61 -10.48 8.54
N ALA A 81 -12.10 -9.77 9.56
CA ALA A 81 -12.87 -10.37 10.65
C ALA A 81 -14.19 -11.00 10.16
N SER A 82 -14.92 -10.33 9.25
CA SER A 82 -16.12 -10.90 8.64
C SER A 82 -15.79 -12.15 7.82
N TRP A 83 -14.71 -12.14 7.03
CA TRP A 83 -14.30 -13.33 6.27
C TRP A 83 -13.96 -14.51 7.15
N ARG A 84 -13.32 -14.28 8.30
CA ARG A 84 -13.02 -15.35 9.27
C ARG A 84 -14.30 -15.90 9.91
N ALA A 85 -15.28 -15.06 10.20
CA ALA A 85 -16.55 -15.49 10.76
C ALA A 85 -17.42 -16.27 9.74
N GLU A 86 -17.38 -15.88 8.47
CA GLU A 86 -18.18 -16.49 7.40
C GLU A 86 -17.58 -17.78 6.82
N ASP A 87 -16.26 -17.94 6.89
CA ASP A 87 -15.53 -19.03 6.23
C ASP A 87 -14.61 -19.75 7.22
N PRO A 88 -15.09 -20.84 7.86
CA PRO A 88 -14.31 -21.59 8.85
C PRO A 88 -13.03 -22.22 8.30
N VAL A 89 -13.00 -22.57 7.01
CA VAL A 89 -11.81 -23.14 6.36
C VAL A 89 -10.72 -22.08 6.24
N PHE A 90 -11.10 -20.87 5.83
CA PHE A 90 -10.19 -19.74 5.79
C PHE A 90 -9.69 -19.37 7.20
N ASP A 91 -10.56 -19.35 8.20
CA ASP A 91 -10.18 -19.06 9.58
C ASP A 91 -9.19 -20.09 10.14
N ALA A 92 -9.42 -21.38 9.87
CA ALA A 92 -8.51 -22.46 10.25
C ALA A 92 -7.14 -22.32 9.57
N ALA A 93 -7.11 -22.02 8.27
CA ALA A 93 -5.86 -21.81 7.53
C ALA A 93 -5.05 -20.63 8.08
N LEU A 94 -5.73 -19.50 8.36
CA LEU A 94 -5.10 -18.31 8.93
C LEU A 94 -4.56 -18.58 10.35
N SER A 95 -5.31 -19.33 11.16
CA SER A 95 -4.90 -19.71 12.51
C SER A 95 -3.73 -20.70 12.49
N ALA A 96 -3.74 -21.70 11.60
CA ALA A 96 -2.63 -22.63 11.42
C ALA A 96 -1.35 -21.92 10.96
N ALA A 97 -1.45 -20.96 10.04
CA ALA A 97 -0.32 -20.14 9.61
C ALA A 97 0.29 -19.33 10.77
N ARG A 98 -0.55 -18.79 11.66
CA ARG A 98 -0.08 -18.13 12.88
C ARG A 98 0.58 -19.08 13.86
N SER A 99 0.00 -20.26 14.07
CA SER A 99 0.59 -21.30 14.92
C SER A 99 1.94 -21.73 14.36
N LEU A 100 2.09 -21.88 13.04
CA LEU A 100 3.36 -22.18 12.40
C LEU A 100 4.40 -21.10 12.69
N ALA A 101 4.03 -19.82 12.51
CA ALA A 101 4.92 -18.71 12.83
C ALA A 101 5.32 -18.72 14.31
N HIS A 102 4.37 -18.98 15.22
CA HIS A 102 4.64 -19.04 16.66
C HIS A 102 5.56 -20.19 17.06
N VAL A 103 5.32 -21.40 16.53
CA VAL A 103 6.13 -22.60 16.85
C VAL A 103 7.58 -22.47 16.38
N HIS A 104 7.81 -21.70 15.31
CA HIS A 104 9.14 -21.45 14.76
C HIS A 104 9.72 -20.10 15.20
N ASP A 105 9.14 -19.44 16.20
CA ASP A 105 9.59 -18.13 16.70
C ASP A 105 9.76 -17.07 15.59
N VAL A 106 8.91 -17.15 14.54
CA VAL A 106 8.89 -16.19 13.44
C VAL A 106 8.26 -14.90 13.95
N VAL A 107 9.12 -13.94 14.26
CA VAL A 107 8.71 -12.58 14.64
C VAL A 107 8.83 -11.67 13.41
N PRO A 108 7.82 -10.82 13.13
CA PRO A 108 7.92 -9.79 12.11
C PRO A 108 9.11 -8.87 12.36
N ASP A 109 10.09 -8.90 11.46
CA ASP A 109 11.28 -8.06 11.55
C ASP A 109 11.65 -7.51 10.17
N VAL A 110 11.53 -6.19 10.02
CA VAL A 110 11.90 -5.45 8.82
C VAL A 110 13.42 -5.43 8.55
N THR A 111 14.25 -5.85 9.52
CA THR A 111 15.71 -5.93 9.37
C THR A 111 16.19 -7.30 8.91
N ALA A 112 15.47 -8.35 9.28
CA ALA A 112 15.83 -9.74 9.00
C ALA A 112 15.00 -10.36 7.87
N ASN A 113 13.79 -9.86 7.61
CA ASN A 113 12.88 -10.43 6.62
C ASN A 113 12.58 -9.45 5.47
N PRO A 114 13.04 -9.74 4.23
CA PRO A 114 12.82 -8.86 3.09
C PRO A 114 11.34 -8.73 2.70
N ALA A 115 10.51 -9.74 2.97
CA ALA A 115 9.08 -9.66 2.69
C ALA A 115 8.38 -8.68 3.65
N VAL A 116 8.75 -8.70 4.94
CA VAL A 116 8.23 -7.75 5.94
C VAL A 116 8.71 -6.33 5.64
N LEU A 117 9.97 -6.17 5.24
CA LEU A 117 10.49 -4.88 4.77
C LEU A 117 9.74 -4.37 3.54
N ARG A 118 9.51 -5.23 2.54
CA ARG A 118 8.74 -4.88 1.34
C ARG A 118 7.34 -4.43 1.70
N MET A 119 6.64 -5.14 2.59
CA MET A 119 5.32 -4.74 3.06
C MET A 119 5.32 -3.36 3.72
N ALA A 120 6.34 -3.04 4.53
CA ALA A 120 6.47 -1.71 5.12
C ALA A 120 6.64 -0.62 4.03
N LEU A 121 7.44 -0.89 3.00
CA LEU A 121 7.66 0.03 1.89
C LEU A 121 6.39 0.20 1.05
N ASP A 122 5.69 -0.89 0.73
CA ASP A 122 4.43 -0.87 -0.01
C ASP A 122 3.37 -0.05 0.74
N ALA A 123 3.26 -0.21 2.08
CA ALA A 123 2.35 0.59 2.90
C ALA A 123 2.70 2.10 2.87
N ILE A 124 4.00 2.46 2.91
CA ILE A 124 4.43 3.86 2.78
C ILE A 124 4.05 4.41 1.39
N LEU A 125 4.27 3.62 0.34
CA LEU A 125 3.90 3.97 -1.04
C LEU A 125 2.39 4.13 -1.21
N ASP A 126 1.58 3.41 -0.43
CA ASP A 126 0.12 3.57 -0.40
C ASP A 126 -0.31 4.82 0.40
N GLY A 127 0.63 5.48 1.08
CA GLY A 127 0.40 6.69 1.86
C GLY A 127 0.04 6.42 3.32
N VAL A 128 0.23 5.20 3.82
CA VAL A 128 0.08 4.92 5.25
C VAL A 128 1.12 5.75 6.01
N PRO A 129 0.70 6.52 7.05
CA PRO A 129 1.63 7.29 7.86
C PRO A 129 2.71 6.39 8.46
N PHE A 130 3.97 6.83 8.44
CA PHE A 130 5.12 6.03 8.91
C PHE A 130 4.93 5.43 10.31
N VAL A 131 4.21 6.12 11.20
CA VAL A 131 3.88 5.64 12.55
C VAL A 131 2.98 4.40 12.49
N ALA A 132 1.98 4.39 11.62
CA ALA A 132 1.05 3.27 11.45
C ALA A 132 1.70 2.08 10.73
N VAL A 133 2.67 2.32 9.86
CA VAL A 133 3.43 1.25 9.18
C VAL A 133 4.12 0.32 10.17
N GLY A 134 4.66 0.87 11.27
CA GLY A 134 5.26 0.06 12.33
C GLY A 134 4.28 -0.96 12.92
N ALA A 135 3.03 -0.58 13.14
CA ALA A 135 1.98 -1.48 13.65
C ALA A 135 1.65 -2.59 12.64
N LEU A 136 1.56 -2.26 11.34
CA LEU A 136 1.34 -3.24 10.27
C LEU A 136 2.37 -4.35 10.26
N VAL A 137 3.62 -4.02 10.57
CA VAL A 137 4.75 -4.97 10.58
C VAL A 137 5.13 -5.45 11.98
N GLY A 138 4.23 -5.31 12.97
CA GLY A 138 4.45 -5.83 14.33
C GLY A 138 5.54 -5.11 15.14
N ALA A 139 6.02 -3.96 14.68
CA ALA A 139 7.06 -3.19 15.35
C ALA A 139 6.48 -2.13 16.30
N LYS A 140 7.04 -2.04 17.51
CA LYS A 140 6.75 -0.92 18.43
C LYS A 140 7.21 0.40 17.81
N ARG A 141 6.40 1.46 17.97
CA ARG A 141 6.68 2.80 17.42
C ARG A 141 8.13 3.25 17.66
N ASP A 142 8.59 3.24 18.90
CA ASP A 142 9.94 3.73 19.24
C ASP A 142 11.05 2.84 18.70
N ALA A 143 10.81 1.52 18.62
CA ALA A 143 11.73 0.59 17.99
C ALA A 143 11.85 0.88 16.48
N PHE A 144 10.72 1.13 15.82
CA PHE A 144 10.68 1.44 14.38
C PHE A 144 11.38 2.77 14.05
N TYR A 145 11.21 3.81 14.87
CA TYR A 145 11.95 5.07 14.73
C TYR A 145 13.44 4.96 15.06
N ARG A 146 13.80 4.15 16.08
CA ARG A 146 15.21 3.86 16.37
C ARG A 146 15.85 3.11 15.22
N LEU A 147 15.14 2.15 14.63
CA LEU A 147 15.64 1.40 13.50
C LEU A 147 15.96 2.29 12.29
N ARG A 148 15.03 3.19 11.93
CA ARG A 148 15.24 4.17 10.86
C ARG A 148 16.49 5.02 11.10
N ARG A 149 16.77 5.40 12.35
CA ARG A 149 17.93 6.23 12.71
C ARG A 149 19.23 5.43 12.82
N GLY A 150 19.15 4.18 13.26
CA GLY A 150 20.30 3.31 13.50
C GLY A 150 20.84 2.60 12.25
N ASN A 151 20.04 2.49 11.17
CA ASN A 151 20.46 1.86 9.92
C ASN A 151 20.29 2.82 8.74
N PRO A 152 21.39 3.40 8.22
CA PRO A 152 21.34 4.38 7.12
C PRO A 152 20.69 3.85 5.84
N ARG A 153 20.87 2.56 5.50
CA ARG A 153 20.25 1.96 4.30
C ARG A 153 18.73 1.85 4.45
N LEU A 154 18.25 1.42 5.61
CA LEU A 154 16.81 1.39 5.88
C LEU A 154 16.23 2.81 5.95
N GLY A 155 16.95 3.74 6.57
CA GLY A 155 16.59 5.15 6.59
C GLY A 155 16.42 5.74 5.19
N ALA A 156 17.35 5.43 4.28
CA ALA A 156 17.30 5.82 2.88
C ALA A 156 16.12 5.19 2.14
N LEU A 157 15.84 3.89 2.31
CA LEU A 157 14.68 3.21 1.71
C LEU A 157 13.35 3.84 2.15
N PHE A 158 13.18 4.05 3.46
CA PHE A 158 11.96 4.69 3.97
C PHE A 158 11.84 6.14 3.46
N GLY A 159 12.95 6.88 3.39
CA GLY A 159 12.99 8.22 2.83
C GLY A 159 12.61 8.24 1.34
N ALA A 160 13.16 7.34 0.55
CA ALA A 160 12.88 7.17 -0.87
C ALA A 160 11.41 6.83 -1.12
N ALA A 161 10.83 5.89 -0.37
CA ALA A 161 9.41 5.55 -0.45
C ALA A 161 8.50 6.73 -0.10
N GLN A 162 8.83 7.48 0.97
CA GLN A 162 8.10 8.70 1.34
C GLN A 162 8.18 9.77 0.25
N ASN A 163 9.34 9.94 -0.37
CA ASN A 163 9.54 10.92 -1.45
C ASN A 163 8.82 10.50 -2.74
N ALA A 164 8.86 9.23 -3.12
CA ALA A 164 8.14 8.70 -4.26
C ALA A 164 6.63 8.92 -4.10
N ARG A 165 6.08 8.63 -2.91
CA ARG A 165 4.69 8.94 -2.57
C ARG A 165 4.38 10.43 -2.68
N ARG A 166 5.27 11.30 -2.19
CA ARG A 166 5.07 12.76 -2.31
C ARG A 166 5.08 13.23 -3.75
N ARG A 167 5.89 12.62 -4.63
CA ARG A 167 5.91 12.93 -6.07
C ARG A 167 4.61 12.51 -6.75
N THR A 168 4.09 11.32 -6.45
CA THR A 168 2.80 10.85 -6.99
C THR A 168 1.60 11.61 -6.41
N THR A 169 1.70 12.12 -5.19
CA THR A 169 0.66 12.93 -4.54
C THR A 169 0.85 14.44 -4.76
N SER A 170 1.91 14.86 -5.48
CA SER A 170 2.25 16.27 -5.60
C SER A 170 1.07 17.03 -6.22
N PRO A 171 0.58 18.10 -5.56
CA PRO A 171 -0.63 18.78 -5.97
C PRO A 171 -0.36 19.54 -7.27
N GLY A 172 -0.64 18.90 -8.40
CA GLY A 172 -1.04 19.64 -9.58
C GLY A 172 -2.19 20.55 -9.17
N ARG A 173 -1.94 21.87 -9.21
CA ARG A 173 -2.91 22.97 -9.06
C ARG A 173 -3.03 23.62 -7.68
N LYS A 174 -1.97 24.31 -7.24
CA LYS A 174 -2.15 25.73 -6.85
C LYS A 174 -2.15 26.60 -8.12
N LYS A 175 -3.10 26.39 -9.04
CA LYS A 175 -3.60 27.54 -9.81
C LYS A 175 -4.37 28.32 -8.76
N LYS A 176 -3.86 29.50 -8.37
CA LYS A 176 -4.70 30.52 -7.76
C LYS A 176 -5.99 30.52 -8.56
N ALA A 177 -7.10 30.22 -7.90
CA ALA A 177 -8.40 30.45 -8.48
C ALA A 177 -8.41 31.95 -8.79
N GLU A 178 -8.23 32.30 -10.07
CA GLU A 178 -8.93 33.47 -10.59
C GLU A 178 -10.39 33.25 -10.20
N LEU A 179 -10.86 34.05 -9.26
CA LEU A 179 -12.27 34.29 -9.02
C LEU A 179 -12.85 34.81 -10.35
N LYS A 180 -13.18 33.91 -11.27
CA LYS A 180 -13.99 34.21 -12.46
C LYS A 180 -15.42 33.86 -12.10
N GLY A 181 -16.20 34.93 -11.96
CA GLY A 181 -17.48 34.97 -11.30
C GLY A 181 -18.50 34.03 -11.93
N TYR A 182 -19.32 33.44 -11.06
CA TYR A 182 -20.61 32.92 -11.45
C TYR A 182 -21.45 34.10 -11.94
N ARG A 183 -21.84 34.08 -13.22
CA ARG A 183 -22.87 35.00 -13.75
C ARG A 183 -24.22 34.38 -13.41
N LEU A 184 -24.99 35.03 -12.54
CA LEU A 184 -26.37 34.67 -12.28
C LEU A 184 -27.17 34.84 -13.58
N VAL A 185 -27.71 33.75 -14.09
CA VAL A 185 -28.65 33.77 -15.22
C VAL A 185 -30.04 34.00 -14.65
N ARG A 186 -30.61 35.16 -14.97
CA ARG A 186 -32.01 35.47 -14.69
C ARG A 186 -32.86 34.65 -15.66
N LEU A 187 -33.60 33.67 -15.15
CA LEU A 187 -34.63 32.99 -15.92
C LEU A 187 -35.85 33.90 -15.92
N ASP A 188 -36.09 34.59 -17.04
CA ASP A 188 -37.38 35.23 -17.26
C ASP A 188 -38.44 34.12 -17.38
N SER A 189 -39.39 34.12 -16.45
CA SER A 189 -40.54 33.21 -16.47
C SER A 189 -41.30 33.37 -17.79
N PRO A 190 -41.49 32.30 -18.58
CA PRO A 190 -42.39 32.39 -19.72
C PRO A 190 -43.83 32.45 -19.20
N ALA A 191 -44.46 33.59 -19.44
CA ALA A 191 -45.90 33.77 -19.32
C ALA A 191 -46.62 32.76 -20.23
N VAL A 192 -47.13 31.67 -19.65
CA VAL A 192 -48.08 30.81 -20.34
C VAL A 192 -49.45 31.47 -20.20
N ARG A 193 -49.77 32.33 -21.18
CA ARG A 193 -51.17 32.52 -21.59
C ARG A 193 -51.59 31.25 -22.32
N ARG A 194 -52.55 30.51 -21.75
CA ARG A 194 -53.41 29.65 -22.55
C ARG A 194 -54.83 30.13 -22.38
N SER A 195 -55.33 30.59 -23.52
CA SER A 195 -56.70 30.94 -23.86
C SER A 195 -57.66 29.78 -23.62
N ASP A 196 -58.83 30.13 -23.08
CA ASP A 196 -60.03 29.29 -22.98
C ASP A 196 -60.49 28.75 -24.34
N PRO A 197 -61.18 27.60 -24.36
CA PRO A 197 -62.13 27.29 -25.40
C PRO A 197 -63.58 27.44 -24.89
N VAL A 198 -64.37 28.29 -25.54
CA VAL A 198 -65.84 28.22 -25.48
C VAL A 198 -66.36 28.09 -26.92
N ARG A 199 -67.03 26.94 -27.15
CA ARG A 199 -67.92 26.52 -28.24
C ARG A 199 -67.44 26.63 -29.69
#